data_AF-A0A5C5BAW4-F1
#
_entry.id   AF-A0A5C5BAW4-F1
#
_cell.length_a   1.000
_cell.length_b   1.000
_cell.length_c   1.000
_cell.angle_alpha   90.00
_cell.angle_beta   90.00
_cell.angle_gamma   90.00
#
_symmetry.space_group_name_H-M   'P 1'
#
loop_
_entity.id
_entity.type
_entity.pdbx_description
1 polymer ?
#
loop_
_entity_poly.entity_id
_entity_poly.type
_entity_poly.pdbx_seq_one_letter_code
_entity_poly.pdbx_strand_id
1 'polypeptide(L)'
;MRAEGHAVETVCRVLREQGCPVAARTYRAWRGAHRRVAARTISDAVVEDAVRSAAWRTDEAGVRRLTGEGLYGRRKMTALLRRTSV
;
A
#
# COMPACT_ATOMS: atom_id res chain seq x y z
N MET A 1 -14.11 0.40 13.09
CA MET A 1 -12.97 0.49 14.05
C MET A 1 -13.32 0.11 15.49
N ARG A 2 -14.09 0.89 16.29
CA ARG A 2 -14.62 0.36 17.58
C ARG A 2 -15.62 -0.78 17.37
N ALA A 3 -16.37 -0.74 16.27
CA ALA A 3 -17.36 -1.75 15.89
C ALA A 3 -16.78 -3.10 15.40
N GLU A 4 -15.47 -3.18 15.15
CA GLU A 4 -14.78 -4.41 14.69
C GLU A 4 -13.92 -5.07 15.79
N GLY A 5 -13.98 -4.56 17.03
CA GLY A 5 -13.23 -5.14 18.17
C GLY A 5 -11.71 -4.90 18.17
N HIS A 6 -11.15 -4.22 17.18
CA HIS A 6 -9.71 -3.90 17.17
C HIS A 6 -9.41 -2.66 18.03
N ALA A 7 -8.86 -2.88 19.22
CA ALA A 7 -8.29 -1.82 20.03
C ALA A 7 -7.08 -1.18 19.31
N VAL A 8 -6.91 0.15 19.44
CA VAL A 8 -5.77 0.89 18.88
C VAL A 8 -4.44 0.28 19.35
N GLU A 9 -4.45 -0.26 20.56
CA GLU A 9 -3.36 -0.95 21.22
C GLU A 9 -2.93 -2.21 20.45
N THR A 10 -3.89 -2.99 19.93
CA THR A 10 -3.61 -4.17 19.10
C THR A 10 -2.96 -3.79 17.78
N VAL A 11 -3.45 -2.72 17.14
CA VAL A 11 -2.85 -2.20 15.90
C VAL A 11 -1.42 -1.70 16.15
N CYS A 12 -1.21 -0.90 17.19
CA CYS A 12 0.12 -0.39 17.53
C CYS A 12 1.10 -1.52 17.93
N ARG A 13 0.61 -2.64 18.47
CA ARG A 13 1.43 -3.83 18.73
C ARG A 13 1.95 -4.45 17.44
N VAL A 14 1.06 -4.73 16.48
CA VAL A 14 1.45 -5.28 15.17
C VAL A 14 2.39 -4.33 14.44
N LEU A 15 2.11 -3.02 14.44
CA LEU A 15 3.00 -2.03 13.82
C LEU A 15 4.41 -2.08 14.42
N ARG A 16 4.53 -2.23 15.74
CA ARG A 16 5.83 -2.38 16.41
C ARG A 16 6.55 -3.66 16.00
N GLU A 17 5.85 -4.78 15.90
CA GLU A 17 6.40 -6.06 15.41
C GLU A 17 6.92 -5.94 13.97
N GLN A 18 6.27 -5.12 13.14
CA GLN A 18 6.72 -4.81 11.77
C GLN A 18 7.80 -3.72 11.69
N GLY A 19 8.39 -3.33 12.83
CA GLY A 19 9.47 -2.33 12.87
C GLY A 19 9.01 -0.86 12.83
N CYS A 20 7.72 -0.59 13.02
CA CYS A 20 7.16 0.75 13.07
C CYS A 20 6.81 1.14 14.54
N PRO A 21 7.72 1.80 15.27
CA PRO A 21 7.49 2.16 16.67
C PRO A 21 6.49 3.30 16.80
N VAL A 22 5.22 2.96 17.07
CA VAL A 22 4.13 3.93 17.23
C VAL A 22 3.41 3.74 18.56
N ALA A 23 3.24 4.85 19.29
CA ALA A 23 2.43 4.91 20.50
C ALA A 23 0.94 5.16 20.17
N ALA A 24 0.03 4.65 21.00
CA ALA A 24 -1.42 4.77 20.77
C ALA A 24 -1.90 6.23 20.66
N ARG A 25 -1.35 7.15 21.46
CA ARG A 25 -1.67 8.59 21.38
C ARG A 25 -1.30 9.18 20.01
N THR A 26 -0.15 8.79 19.49
CA THR A 26 0.39 9.25 18.21
C THR A 26 -0.45 8.70 17.06
N TYR A 27 -0.78 7.40 17.10
CA TYR A 27 -1.66 6.78 16.12
C TYR A 27 -3.04 7.45 16.08
N ARG A 28 -3.65 7.73 17.23
CA ARG A 28 -4.94 8.46 17.31
C ARG A 28 -4.84 9.87 16.74
N ALA A 29 -3.78 10.59 17.05
CA ALA A 29 -3.54 11.93 16.50
C ALA A 29 -3.37 11.91 14.98
N TRP A 30 -2.70 10.89 14.43
CA TRP A 30 -2.53 10.72 12.98
C TRP A 30 -3.82 10.28 12.29
N ARG A 31 -4.62 9.42 12.95
CA ARG A 31 -5.92 8.96 12.45
C ARG A 31 -7.02 10.02 12.58
N GLY A 32 -6.78 11.13 13.29
CA GLY A 32 -7.75 12.19 13.45
C GLY A 32 -8.18 12.78 12.10
N ALA A 33 -9.48 13.01 11.92
CA ALA A 33 -10.08 13.49 10.67
C ALA A 33 -9.48 14.82 10.13
N HIS A 34 -8.80 15.57 10.99
CA HIS A 34 -8.19 16.86 10.69
C HIS A 34 -6.83 16.75 9.99
N ARG A 35 -6.21 15.56 9.93
CA ARG A 35 -4.90 15.36 9.32
C ARG A 35 -5.01 14.58 8.02
N ARG A 36 -5.32 15.30 6.93
CA ARG A 36 -5.37 14.71 5.59
C ARG A 36 -3.96 14.29 5.15
N VAL A 37 -3.87 13.10 4.56
CA VAL A 37 -2.66 12.66 3.87
C VAL A 37 -2.45 13.59 2.66
N ALA A 38 -1.20 13.93 2.36
CA ALA A 38 -0.88 14.76 1.21
C ALA A 38 -1.43 14.11 -0.07
N ALA A 39 -2.06 14.90 -0.94
CA ALA A 39 -2.64 14.40 -2.19
C ALA A 39 -1.64 13.63 -3.05
N ARG A 40 -0.37 14.08 -3.06
CA ARG A 40 0.72 13.39 -3.75
C ARG A 40 0.97 11.99 -3.19
N THR A 41 1.00 11.80 -1.87
CA THR A 41 1.18 10.47 -1.25
C THR A 41 0.06 9.52 -1.67
N ILE A 42 -1.17 10.01 -1.78
CA ILE A 42 -2.30 9.21 -2.27
C ILE A 42 -2.10 8.84 -3.74
N SER A 43 -1.78 9.82 -4.59
CA SER A 43 -1.53 9.59 -6.02
C SER A 43 -0.37 8.62 -6.26
N ASP A 44 0.72 8.77 -5.52
CA ASP A 44 1.91 7.93 -5.64
C ASP A 44 1.60 6.48 -5.22
N ALA A 45 0.81 6.29 -4.16
CA ALA A 45 0.37 4.96 -3.73
C ALA A 45 -0.46 4.24 -4.79
N VAL A 46 -1.37 4.97 -5.47
CA VAL A 46 -2.16 4.41 -6.58
C VAL A 46 -1.26 4.00 -7.75
N VAL A 47 -0.26 4.82 -8.09
CA VAL A 47 0.70 4.50 -9.16
C VAL A 47 1.57 3.30 -8.77
N GLU A 48 2.08 3.26 -7.53
CA GLU A 48 2.89 2.14 -7.05
C GLU A 48 2.11 0.83 -7.08
N ASP A 49 0.85 0.84 -6.63
CA ASP A 49 -0.02 -0.32 -6.62
C ASP A 49 -0.29 -0.83 -8.04
N ALA A 50 -0.58 0.07 -8.98
CA ALA A 50 -0.78 -0.28 -10.38
C ALA A 50 0.48 -0.91 -11.01
N VAL A 51 1.67 -0.33 -10.75
CA VAL A 51 2.95 -0.88 -11.20
C VAL A 51 3.19 -2.27 -10.58
N ARG A 52 2.96 -2.42 -9.27
CA ARG A 52 3.18 -3.66 -8.55
C ARG A 52 2.25 -4.77 -9.04
N SER A 53 1.00 -4.43 -9.32
CA SER A 53 -0.02 -5.34 -9.86
C SER A 53 0.31 -5.79 -11.29
N ALA A 54 0.85 -4.89 -12.12
CA ALA A 54 1.30 -5.24 -13.46
C ALA A 54 2.57 -6.12 -13.43
N ALA A 55 3.51 -5.82 -12.53
CA ALA A 55 4.83 -6.45 -12.48
C ALA A 55 4.87 -7.83 -11.81
N TRP A 56 3.88 -8.16 -10.98
CA TRP A 56 3.90 -9.38 -10.17
C TRP A 56 2.60 -10.16 -10.30
N ARG A 57 2.71 -11.49 -10.37
CA ARG A 57 1.59 -12.41 -10.30
C ARG A 57 1.84 -13.46 -9.23
N THR A 58 0.80 -13.83 -8.50
CA THR A 58 0.84 -14.97 -7.59
C THR A 58 0.58 -16.24 -8.38
N ASP A 59 1.47 -17.24 -8.26
CA ASP A 59 1.28 -18.56 -8.89
C ASP A 59 0.29 -19.43 -8.10
N GLU A 60 0.00 -20.63 -8.61
CA GLU A 60 -0.88 -21.61 -7.95
C GLU A 60 -0.36 -22.07 -6.58
N ALA A 61 0.94 -21.93 -6.32
CA ALA A 61 1.56 -22.26 -5.04
C ALA A 61 1.55 -21.07 -4.05
N GLY A 62 0.91 -19.94 -4.41
CA GLY A 62 0.85 -18.75 -3.56
C GLY A 62 2.13 -17.91 -3.57
N VAL A 63 3.09 -18.21 -4.44
CA VAL A 63 4.37 -17.51 -4.53
C VAL A 63 4.27 -16.36 -5.53
N ARG A 64 4.72 -15.18 -5.12
CA ARG A 64 4.82 -14.02 -6.02
C ARG A 64 5.97 -14.19 -6.99
N ARG A 65 5.67 -14.20 -8.28
CA ARG A 65 6.65 -14.24 -9.37
C ARG A 65 6.55 -12.99 -10.23
N LEU A 66 7.72 -12.54 -10.70
CA LEU A 66 7.81 -11.41 -11.62
C LEU A 66 7.20 -11.81 -12.97
N THR A 67 6.36 -10.95 -13.54
CA THR A 67 5.83 -11.07 -14.90
C THR A 67 6.82 -10.48 -15.92
N GLY A 68 6.54 -10.63 -17.22
CA GLY A 68 7.37 -9.98 -18.25
C GLY A 68 7.32 -8.45 -18.17
N GLU A 69 6.19 -7.91 -17.76
CA GLU A 69 5.94 -6.48 -17.52
C GLU A 69 6.78 -5.94 -16.37
N GLY A 70 7.16 -6.79 -15.41
CA GLY A 70 8.05 -6.40 -14.31
C GLY A 70 9.46 -5.99 -14.76
N LEU A 71 9.87 -6.36 -15.98
CA LEU A 71 11.12 -5.92 -16.61
C LEU A 71 10.97 -4.61 -17.38
N TYR A 72 9.76 -4.05 -17.45
CA TYR A 72 9.53 -2.81 -18.19
C TYR A 72 10.11 -1.62 -17.42
N GLY A 73 11.03 -0.91 -18.07
CA GLY A 73 11.42 0.42 -17.63
C GLY A 73 10.26 1.42 -17.73
N ARG A 74 10.46 2.62 -17.17
CA ARG A 74 9.45 3.68 -17.04
C ARG A 74 8.57 3.88 -18.28
N ARG A 75 9.16 4.01 -19.47
CA ARG A 75 8.42 4.32 -20.71
C ARG A 75 7.41 3.21 -21.07
N LYS A 76 7.85 1.95 -21.05
CA LYS A 76 6.98 0.80 -21.38
C LYS A 76 5.92 0.58 -20.30
N MET A 77 6.30 0.71 -19.03
CA MET A 77 5.35 0.63 -17.92
C MET A 77 4.27 1.71 -18.00
N THR A 78 4.66 2.96 -18.29
CA THR A 78 3.70 4.06 -18.45
C THR A 78 2.72 3.81 -19.60
N ALA A 79 3.20 3.29 -20.73
CA ALA A 79 2.35 2.96 -21.87
C ALA A 79 1.38 1.82 -21.57
N LEU A 80 1.84 0.78 -20.85
CA LEU A 80 1.01 -0.32 -20.39
C LEU A 80 -0.11 0.19 -19.47
N LEU A 81 0.25 0.91 -18.40
CA LEU A 81 -0.70 1.38 -17.40
C LEU A 81 -1.76 2.32 -17.99
N ARG A 82 -1.38 3.20 -18.92
CA ARG A 82 -2.33 4.05 -19.65
C ARG A 82 -3.32 3.28 -20.52
N ARG A 83 -3.00 2.06 -20.92
CA ARG A 83 -3.88 1.22 -21.76
C ARG A 83 -4.81 0.34 -20.91
N THR A 84 -4.38 -0.03 -19.71
CA THR A 84 -5.09 -0.98 -18.84
C THR A 84 -5.93 -0.31 -17.75
N SER A 85 -5.58 0.93 -17.38
CA SER A 85 -6.35 1.75 -16.46
C SER A 85 -7.17 2.75 -17.27
N VAL A 86 -8.50 2.59 -17.25
CA VAL A 86 -9.49 3.44 -17.95
C VAL A 86 -9.34 4.91 -17.60
#